data_AF-A0A9Q0SNV1-F1
#
_entry.id   AF-A0A9Q0SNV1-F1
#
_cell.length_a   1.000
_cell.length_b   1.000
_cell.length_c   1.000
_cell.angle_alpha   90.00
_cell.angle_beta   90.00
_cell.angle_gamma   90.00
#
_symmetry.space_group_name_H-M   'P 1'
#
loop_
_entity.id
_entity.type
_entity.pdbx_description
1 polymer ?
#
loop_
_entity_poly.entity_id
_entity_poly.type
_entity_poly.pdbx_seq_one_letter_code
_entity_poly.pdbx_strand_id
1 'polypeptide(L)'
;MATTCHVRSISLPSRSHPLNVSVEDQLERLRSSQTTSTSAYHKLSGLKVLYECVDDFLQLPLSQQTLSNEQHREGAEEVLNGSFLMLDVCSTTRDVFSSMRECLQQLESSLRRRK
;
A
#
# COMPACT_ATOMS: atom_id res chain seq x y z
N MET A 1 48.12 14.55 -38.07
CA MET A 1 47.46 15.13 -36.88
C MET A 1 46.44 14.11 -36.40
N ALA A 2 46.74 13.40 -35.32
CA ALA A 2 45.90 12.30 -34.83
C ALA A 2 44.71 12.85 -34.05
N THR A 3 43.48 12.53 -34.47
CA THR A 3 42.26 12.92 -33.77
C THR A 3 42.06 12.00 -32.57
N THR A 4 42.06 12.58 -31.38
CA THR A 4 41.80 11.91 -30.11
C THR A 4 40.33 11.54 -30.03
N CYS A 5 40.02 10.24 -30.14
CA CYS A 5 38.66 9.74 -29.88
C CYS A 5 38.37 9.79 -28.38
N HIS A 6 37.52 10.72 -27.95
CA HIS A 6 36.90 10.68 -26.63
C HIS A 6 35.83 9.58 -26.61
N VAL A 7 36.18 8.42 -26.04
CA VAL A 7 35.20 7.41 -25.67
C VAL A 7 34.39 7.96 -24.50
N ARG A 8 33.15 8.41 -24.76
CA ARG A 8 32.19 8.74 -23.70
C ARG A 8 31.59 7.43 -23.17
N SER A 9 31.79 7.15 -21.90
CA SER A 9 31.17 6.02 -21.21
C SER A 9 29.65 6.12 -21.33
N ILE A 10 29.02 5.08 -21.86
CA ILE A 10 27.57 4.93 -21.83
C ILE A 10 27.18 4.45 -20.43
N SER A 11 26.67 5.35 -19.58
CA SER A 11 26.10 4.92 -18.29
C SER A 11 24.86 4.08 -18.57
N LEU A 12 24.87 2.82 -18.13
CA LEU A 12 23.66 2.00 -18.11
C LEU A 12 22.61 2.72 -17.24
N PRO A 13 21.31 2.64 -17.58
CA PRO A 13 20.27 3.22 -16.76
C PRO A 13 20.38 2.68 -15.33
N SER A 14 20.32 3.58 -14.35
CA SER A 14 20.32 3.24 -12.94
C SER A 14 19.19 2.24 -12.67
N ARG A 15 19.52 1.07 -12.12
CA ARG A 15 18.50 0.09 -11.73
C ARG A 15 17.65 0.68 -10.61
N SER A 16 16.32 0.61 -10.75
CA SER A 16 15.40 1.04 -9.69
C SER A 16 15.69 0.30 -8.38
N HIS A 17 15.52 1.00 -7.26
CA HIS A 17 15.73 0.41 -5.94
C HIS A 17 14.73 -0.76 -5.73
N PRO A 18 15.14 -1.91 -5.16
CA PRO A 18 14.26 -3.07 -4.99
C PRO A 18 12.94 -2.76 -4.27
N LEU A 19 12.98 -1.86 -3.27
CA LEU A 19 11.77 -1.42 -2.55
C LEU A 19 10.79 -0.64 -3.43
N ASN A 20 11.27 0.12 -4.41
CA ASN A 20 10.42 0.85 -5.34
C ASN A 20 9.63 -0.15 -6.21
N VAL A 21 10.33 -1.16 -6.75
CA VAL A 21 9.71 -2.27 -7.49
C VAL A 21 8.70 -3.05 -6.63
N SER A 22 9.02 -3.25 -5.34
CA SER A 22 8.11 -3.94 -4.41
C SER A 22 6.80 -3.18 -4.19
N VAL A 23 6.87 -1.86 -4.00
CA VAL A 23 5.68 -1.02 -3.83
C VAL A 23 4.83 -1.04 -5.10
N GLU A 24 5.44 -0.91 -6.28
CA GLU A 24 4.73 -0.98 -7.57
C GLU A 24 4.03 -2.33 -7.77
N ASP A 25 4.71 -3.45 -7.47
CA ASP A 25 4.13 -4.80 -7.58
C ASP A 25 2.92 -4.99 -6.65
N GLN A 26 3.03 -4.58 -5.38
CA GLN A 26 1.89 -4.68 -4.45
C GLN A 26 0.71 -3.82 -4.89
N LEU A 27 0.97 -2.63 -5.44
CA LEU A 27 -0.07 -1.74 -5.95
C LEU A 27 -0.81 -2.35 -7.14
N GLU A 28 -0.08 -2.94 -8.09
CA GLU A 28 -0.65 -3.61 -9.28
C GLU A 28 -1.46 -4.85 -8.88
N ARG A 29 -0.95 -5.63 -7.92
CA ARG A 29 -1.68 -6.78 -7.34
C ARG A 29 -2.97 -6.35 -6.65
N LEU A 30 -2.97 -5.22 -5.94
CA LEU A 30 -4.19 -4.68 -5.34
C LEU A 30 -5.19 -4.20 -6.40
N ARG A 31 -4.74 -3.50 -7.45
CA ARG A 31 -5.59 -3.06 -8.55
C ARG A 31 -6.24 -4.23 -9.30
N SER A 32 -5.46 -5.26 -9.62
CA SER A 32 -6.00 -6.48 -10.25
C SER A 32 -6.97 -7.25 -9.35
N SER A 33 -6.84 -7.15 -8.02
CA SER A 33 -7.83 -7.71 -7.09
C SER A 33 -9.18 -6.96 -7.10
N GLN A 34 -9.22 -5.72 -7.60
CA GLN A 34 -10.43 -4.92 -7.68
C GLN A 34 -11.38 -5.40 -8.79
N THR A 35 -10.82 -5.84 -9.93
CA THR A 35 -11.57 -6.33 -11.10
C THR A 35 -12.07 -7.76 -10.93
N THR A 36 -11.61 -8.45 -9.90
CA THR A 36 -11.98 -9.83 -9.58
C THR A 36 -12.87 -9.88 -8.33
N SER A 37 -13.80 -10.84 -8.27
CA SER A 37 -14.61 -11.10 -7.05
C SER A 37 -13.76 -11.77 -5.96
N THR A 38 -12.78 -11.04 -5.45
CA THR A 38 -11.96 -11.45 -4.31
C THR A 38 -12.65 -11.05 -3.00
N SER A 39 -12.48 -11.87 -1.96
CA SER A 39 -13.06 -11.61 -0.65
C SER A 39 -12.50 -10.31 -0.04
N ALA A 40 -13.30 -9.66 0.81
CA ALA A 40 -12.86 -8.48 1.55
C ALA A 40 -11.57 -8.75 2.36
N TYR A 41 -11.42 -9.97 2.88
CA TYR A 41 -10.21 -10.41 3.57
C TYR A 41 -8.96 -10.32 2.69
N HIS A 42 -9.01 -10.80 1.44
CA HIS A 42 -7.85 -10.74 0.55
C HIS A 42 -7.46 -9.30 0.20
N LYS A 43 -8.45 -8.42 0.00
CA LYS A 43 -8.20 -7.00 -0.28
C LYS A 43 -7.56 -6.29 0.91
N LEU A 44 -8.07 -6.51 2.12
CA LEU A 44 -7.49 -5.96 3.36
C LEU A 44 -6.09 -6.53 3.65
N SER A 45 -5.88 -7.81 3.40
CA SER A 45 -4.57 -8.44 3.55
C SER A 45 -3.55 -7.86 2.55
N GLY A 46 -3.95 -7.67 1.30
CA GLY A 46 -3.09 -7.01 0.31
C GLY A 46 -2.74 -5.58 0.70
N LEU A 47 -3.72 -4.85 1.25
CA LEU A 47 -3.51 -3.49 1.74
C LEU A 47 -2.47 -3.44 2.86
N LYS A 48 -2.56 -4.35 3.83
CA LYS A 48 -1.56 -4.48 4.91
C LYS A 48 -0.14 -4.65 4.35
N VAL A 49 0.03 -5.55 3.38
CA VAL A 49 1.33 -5.80 2.75
C VAL A 49 1.85 -4.58 2.00
N LEU A 50 0.97 -3.86 1.27
CA LEU A 50 1.34 -2.61 0.60
C LEU A 50 1.85 -1.58 1.62
N TYR A 51 1.16 -1.41 2.75
CA TYR A 51 1.57 -0.47 3.79
C TYR A 51 2.91 -0.84 4.42
N GLU A 52 3.19 -2.12 4.66
CA GLU A 52 4.49 -2.58 5.14
C GLU A 52 5.60 -2.24 4.12
N CYS A 53 5.38 -2.48 2.83
CA CYS A 53 6.34 -2.10 1.79
C CYS A 53 6.55 -0.58 1.68
N VAL A 54 5.49 0.22 1.85
CA VAL A 54 5.59 1.68 1.83
C VAL A 54 6.35 2.17 3.05
N ASP A 55 6.10 1.62 4.24
CA ASP A 55 6.84 1.96 5.45
C ASP A 55 8.35 1.71 5.27
N ASP A 56 8.72 0.51 4.78
CA ASP A 56 10.11 0.18 4.45
C ASP A 56 10.72 1.16 3.42
N PHE A 57 9.94 1.56 2.42
CA PHE A 57 10.37 2.54 1.41
C PHE A 57 10.57 3.94 2.00
N LEU A 58 9.70 4.38 2.91
CA LEU A 58 9.78 5.67 3.59
C LEU A 58 10.96 5.76 4.54
N GLN A 59 11.39 4.64 5.12
CA GLN A 59 12.58 4.57 5.97
C GLN A 59 13.89 4.80 5.20
N LEU A 60 13.90 4.72 3.86
CA LEU A 60 15.11 4.98 3.06
C LEU A 60 15.60 6.43 3.22
N PRO A 61 16.93 6.67 3.36
CA PRO A 61 17.47 8.02 3.48
C PRO A 61 17.10 8.94 2.31
N LEU A 62 17.05 8.40 1.09
CA LEU A 62 16.66 9.15 -0.10
C LEU A 62 15.20 9.58 -0.02
N SER A 63 14.30 8.69 0.40
CA SER A 63 12.88 9.01 0.59
C SER A 63 12.70 10.10 1.66
N GLN A 64 13.37 9.98 2.80
CA GLN A 64 13.32 11.00 3.86
C GLN A 64 13.86 12.36 3.39
N GLN A 65 14.96 12.35 2.63
CA GLN A 65 15.52 13.57 2.04
C GLN A 65 14.52 14.23 1.07
N THR A 66 13.90 13.44 0.18
CA THR A 66 12.89 13.93 -0.75
C THR A 66 11.68 14.50 -0.01
N LEU A 67 11.21 13.84 1.06
CA LEU A 67 10.06 14.30 1.85
C LEU A 67 10.35 15.55 2.69
N SER A 68 11.61 15.75 3.09
CA SER A 68 12.03 16.97 3.79
C SER A 68 12.11 18.20 2.88
N ASN A 69 12.09 18.00 1.56
CA ASN A 69 12.10 19.09 0.60
C ASN A 69 10.68 19.64 0.42
N GLU A 70 10.52 20.94 0.68
CA GLU A 70 9.26 21.67 0.56
C GLU A 70 8.59 21.50 -0.82
N GLN A 71 9.38 21.32 -1.87
CA GLN A 71 8.87 21.09 -3.23
C GLN A 71 8.02 19.81 -3.35
N HIS A 72 8.23 18.83 -2.47
CA HIS A 72 7.48 17.58 -2.45
C HIS A 72 6.39 17.54 -1.36
N ARG A 73 6.23 18.63 -0.59
CA ARG A 73 5.29 18.67 0.55
C ARG A 73 3.84 18.45 0.11
N GLU A 74 3.41 19.06 -0.99
CA GLU A 74 2.05 18.92 -1.52
C GLU A 74 1.74 17.46 -1.91
N GLY A 75 2.67 16.81 -2.63
CA GLY A 75 2.51 15.40 -3.00
C GLY A 75 2.51 14.47 -1.77
N ALA A 76 3.34 14.77 -0.76
CA ALA A 76 3.34 14.02 0.49
C ALA A 76 2.02 14.19 1.26
N GLU A 77 1.44 15.39 1.26
CA GLU A 77 0.15 15.69 1.87
C GLU A 77 -1.01 14.97 1.16
N GLU A 78 -0.98 14.89 -0.18
CA GLU A 78 -1.96 14.12 -0.96
C GLU A 78 -1.91 12.61 -0.61
N VAL A 79 -0.70 12.04 -0.53
CA VAL A 79 -0.52 10.62 -0.14
C VAL A 79 -1.02 10.38 1.29
N LEU A 80 -0.76 11.30 2.22
CA LEU A 80 -1.27 11.23 3.59
C LEU A 80 -2.80 11.29 3.62
N ASN A 81 -3.41 12.20 2.87
CA ASN A 81 -4.87 12.29 2.75
C ASN A 81 -5.47 10.99 2.19
N GLY A 82 -4.86 10.41 1.16
CA GLY A 82 -5.24 9.09 0.64
C GLY A 82 -5.12 7.98 1.70
N SER A 83 -4.10 8.05 2.56
CA SER A 83 -3.90 7.09 3.65
C SER A 83 -4.99 7.20 4.72
N PHE A 84 -5.44 8.41 5.06
CA PHE A 84 -6.56 8.62 5.97
C PHE A 84 -7.87 8.01 5.43
N LEU A 85 -8.17 8.22 4.14
CA LEU A 85 -9.34 7.59 3.52
C LEU A 85 -9.31 6.06 3.63
N MET A 86 -8.13 5.45 3.52
CA MET A 86 -7.99 4.01 3.68
C MET A 86 -8.18 3.56 5.14
N LEU A 87 -7.75 4.36 6.12
CA LEU A 87 -8.04 4.09 7.54
C LEU A 87 -9.54 4.13 7.81
N ASP A 88 -10.28 5.06 7.22
CA ASP A 88 -11.75 5.13 7.33
C ASP A 88 -12.42 3.87 6.76
N VAL A 89 -11.95 3.38 5.62
CA VAL A 89 -12.42 2.12 5.03
C VAL A 89 -12.13 0.93 5.95
N CYS A 90 -10.94 0.83 6.50
CA CYS A 90 -10.58 -0.22 7.46
C CYS A 90 -11.42 -0.13 8.74
N SER A 91 -11.72 1.09 9.21
CA SER A 91 -12.58 1.32 10.36
C SER A 91 -14.00 0.84 10.10
N THR A 92 -14.61 1.31 9.01
CA THR A 92 -15.95 0.90 8.59
C THR A 92 -16.04 -0.62 8.44
N THR A 93 -15.02 -1.23 7.84
CA THR A 93 -14.99 -2.68 7.66
C THR A 93 -14.96 -3.41 9.00
N ARG A 94 -14.15 -2.96 9.95
CA ARG A 94 -14.10 -3.52 11.30
C ARG A 94 -15.44 -3.40 12.02
N ASP A 95 -16.15 -2.28 11.86
CA ASP A 95 -17.46 -2.07 12.46
C ASP A 95 -18.48 -3.06 11.88
N VAL A 96 -18.51 -3.24 10.56
CA VAL A 96 -19.35 -4.25 9.89
C VAL A 96 -19.06 -5.66 10.38
N PHE A 97 -17.79 -6.05 10.50
CA PHE A 97 -17.41 -7.36 11.04
C PHE A 97 -17.84 -7.53 12.50
N SER A 98 -17.78 -6.47 13.29
CA SER A 98 -18.21 -6.47 14.69
C SER A 98 -19.72 -6.68 14.79
N SER A 99 -20.51 -5.95 14.00
CA SER A 99 -21.97 -6.16 13.92
C SER A 99 -22.35 -7.56 13.43
N MET A 100 -21.62 -8.11 12.44
CA MET A 100 -21.85 -9.47 11.98
C MET A 100 -21.60 -10.49 13.11
N ARG A 101 -20.52 -10.31 13.87
CA ARG A 101 -20.20 -11.18 15.01
C ARG A 101 -21.29 -11.12 16.09
N GLU A 102 -21.80 -9.93 16.41
CA GLU A 102 -22.89 -9.76 17.37
C GLU A 102 -24.17 -10.47 16.90
N CYS A 103 -24.52 -10.35 15.63
CA CYS A 103 -25.66 -11.05 15.03
C CYS A 103 -25.52 -12.58 15.16
N LEU A 104 -24.33 -13.12 14.85
CA LEU A 104 -24.06 -14.55 14.99
C LEU A 104 -24.19 -15.02 16.45
N GLN A 105 -23.68 -14.23 17.41
CA GLN A 105 -23.81 -14.54 18.84
C GLN A 105 -25.27 -14.51 19.31
N GLN A 106 -26.06 -13.54 18.85
CA GLN A 106 -27.50 -13.46 19.15
C GLN A 106 -28.25 -14.68 18.59
N LEU A 107 -27.95 -15.08 17.36
CA LEU A 107 -28.51 -16.27 16.73
C LEU A 107 -28.18 -17.54 17.52
N GLU A 108 -26.90 -17.74 17.86
CA GLU A 108 -26.46 -18.88 18.66
C GLU A 108 -27.16 -18.94 20.02
N SER A 109 -27.25 -17.80 20.71
CA SER A 109 -27.93 -17.71 22.00
C SER A 109 -29.43 -18.05 21.89
N SER A 110 -30.08 -17.65 20.80
CA SER A 110 -31.49 -17.93 20.53
C SER A 110 -31.73 -19.41 20.26
N LEU A 111 -30.84 -20.06 19.50
CA LEU A 111 -30.89 -21.51 19.26
C LEU A 111 -30.66 -22.30 20.55
N ARG A 112 -29.74 -21.85 21.42
CA ARG A 112 -29.50 -22.51 22.71
C ARG A 112 -30.69 -22.41 23.66
N ARG A 113 -31.41 -21.28 23.68
CA ARG A 113 -32.60 -21.09 24.52
C ARG A 113 -33.82 -21.92 24.07
N ARG A 114 -33.83 -22.42 22.83
CA ARG A 114 -34.92 -23.25 22.28
C ARG A 114 -34.76 -24.74 22.54
N LYS A 115 -33.61 -25.19 23.03
CA LYS A 115 -33.41 -26.54 23.59
C LYS A 115 -33.81 -26.53 25.06
#